data_AF-A0A9E1EIJ4-F1
#
_entry.id   AF-A0A9E1EIJ4-F1
#
_cell.length_a   1.000
_cell.length_b   1.000
_cell.length_c   1.000
_cell.angle_alpha   90.00
_cell.angle_beta   90.00
_cell.angle_gamma   90.00
#
_symmetry.space_group_name_H-M   'P 1'
#
loop_
_entity.id
_entity.type
_entity.pdbx_description
1 polymer ?
#
loop_
_entity_poly.entity_id
_entity_poly.type
_entity_poly.pdbx_seq_one_letter_code
_entity_poly.pdbx_strand_id
1 'polypeptide(L)' 'MKNISDKDINELKKAVNSGNVNDFIDKRLTPEQSAKIKRVLSDKNAAEKLLQSPQARELMKKLSDKKR' A
#
# COMPACT_ATOMS: atom_id res chain seq x y z
N MET A 1 1.37 -5.26 -17.08
CA MET A 1 1.03 -4.85 -15.69
C MET A 1 2.29 -5.01 -14.84
N LYS A 2 2.74 -3.99 -14.11
CA LYS A 2 3.89 -4.12 -13.18
C LYS A 2 3.45 -5.01 -12.01
N ASN A 3 3.99 -6.22 -11.93
CA ASN A 3 3.80 -7.09 -10.76
C ASN A 3 4.48 -6.45 -9.55
N ILE A 4 3.69 -6.13 -8.51
CA ILE A 4 4.24 -5.80 -7.18
C ILE A 4 5.05 -7.03 -6.74
N SER A 5 6.36 -6.87 -6.66
CA SER A 5 7.28 -7.95 -6.32
C SER A 5 7.40 -8.09 -4.80
N ASP A 6 7.86 -9.24 -4.30
CA ASP A 6 8.09 -9.44 -2.86
C ASP A 6 9.01 -8.37 -2.23
N LYS A 7 9.92 -7.82 -3.05
CA LYS A 7 10.77 -6.69 -2.69
C LYS A 7 9.96 -5.42 -2.42
N ASP A 8 8.96 -5.13 -3.25
CA ASP A 8 8.09 -3.96 -3.09
C ASP A 8 7.21 -4.11 -1.83
N ILE A 9 6.77 -5.33 -1.52
CA ILE A 9 6.02 -5.60 -0.30
C ILE A 9 6.89 -5.41 0.94
N ASN A 10 8.15 -5.86 0.91
CA ASN A 10 9.08 -5.67 2.03
C ASN A 10 9.44 -4.18 2.24
N GLU A 11 9.66 -3.44 1.16
CA GLU A 11 9.89 -2.00 1.20
C GLU A 11 8.67 -1.24 1.72
N LEU A 12 7.45 -1.64 1.31
CA LEU A 12 6.21 -1.08 1.85
C LEU A 12 6.09 -1.34 3.35
N LYS A 13 6.37 -2.56 3.84
CA LYS A 13 6.38 -2.86 5.29
C LYS A 13 7.37 -1.99 6.05
N LYS A 14 8.57 -1.78 5.51
CA LYS A 14 9.56 -0.88 6.11
C LYS A 14 9.07 0.55 6.13
N ALA A 15 8.52 1.04 5.02
CA ALA A 15 7.98 2.38 4.89
C ALA A 15 6.82 2.64 5.88
N VAL A 16 5.94 1.64 6.09
CA VAL A 16 4.85 1.70 7.09
C VAL A 16 5.41 1.79 8.51
N ASN A 17 6.37 0.94 8.87
CA ASN A 17 6.96 0.96 10.22
C ASN A 17 7.82 2.20 10.50
N SER A 18 8.45 2.75 9.47
CA SER A 18 9.31 3.94 9.58
C SER A 18 8.58 5.26 9.38
N GLY A 19 7.27 5.26 9.13
CA GLY A 19 6.49 6.48 8.85
C GLY A 19 6.75 7.11 7.47
N ASN A 20 7.47 6.41 6.58
CA ASN A 20 7.89 6.88 5.25
C ASN A 20 6.98 6.37 4.11
N VAL A 21 5.71 6.03 4.41
CA VAL A 21 4.76 5.47 3.44
C VAL A 21 4.55 6.40 2.24
N ASN A 22 4.50 7.71 2.48
CA ASN A 22 4.36 8.72 1.44
C ASN A 22 5.53 8.66 0.44
N ASP A 23 6.76 8.59 0.95
CA ASP A 23 7.99 8.52 0.15
C ASP A 23 8.03 7.27 -0.74
N PHE A 24 7.56 6.13 -0.21
CA PHE A 24 7.47 4.88 -0.96
C PHE A 24 6.42 4.96 -2.07
N ILE A 25 5.25 5.52 -1.76
CA ILE A 25 4.17 5.75 -2.72
C ILE A 25 4.66 6.66 -3.86
N ASP A 26 5.27 7.80 -3.53
CA ASP A 26 5.75 8.77 -4.51
C ASP A 26 6.88 8.22 -5.40
N LYS A 27 7.74 7.34 -4.87
CA LYS A 27 8.83 6.71 -5.65
C LYS A 27 8.37 5.60 -6.58
N ARG A 28 7.23 4.96 -6.31
CA ARG A 28 6.78 3.77 -7.04
C ARG A 28 5.55 4.02 -7.92
N LEU A 29 4.77 5.05 -7.61
CA LEU A 29 3.53 5.40 -8.30
C LEU A 29 3.67 6.75 -9.01
N THR A 30 2.79 7.00 -9.99
CA THR A 30 2.72 8.31 -10.63
C THR A 30 2.11 9.35 -9.67
N PRO A 31 2.35 10.66 -9.87
CA PRO A 31 1.82 11.71 -9.00
C PRO A 31 0.29 11.63 -8.80
N GLU A 32 -0.45 11.30 -9.87
CA GLU A 32 -1.91 11.12 -9.81
C GLU A 32 -2.32 9.91 -8.96
N GLN A 33 -1.62 8.78 -9.11
CA GLN A 33 -1.87 7.58 -8.32
C GLN A 33 -1.52 7.80 -6.86
N SER A 34 -0.40 8.46 -6.59
CA SER A 34 0.04 8.84 -5.25
C SER A 34 -0.96 9.76 -4.56
N ALA A 35 -1.44 10.79 -5.26
CA ALA A 35 -2.45 11.70 -4.73
C ALA A 35 -3.77 10.97 -4.41
N LYS A 36 -4.19 10.04 -5.27
CA LYS A 36 -5.41 9.25 -5.06
C LYS A 36 -5.27 8.31 -3.85
N ILE A 37 -4.15 7.61 -3.73
CA ILE A 37 -3.87 6.74 -2.58
C ILE A 37 -3.79 7.56 -1.29
N LYS A 38 -3.05 8.68 -1.27
CA LYS A 38 -2.95 9.57 -0.11
C LYS A 38 -4.33 10.07 0.32
N ARG A 39 -5.15 10.53 -0.62
CA ARG A 39 -6.51 10.98 -0.34
C ARG A 39 -7.37 9.87 0.26
N VAL A 40 -7.28 8.65 -0.28
CA VAL A 40 -8.03 7.50 0.24
C VAL A 40 -7.54 7.08 1.62
N LEU A 41 -6.23 7.13 1.89
CA LEU A 41 -5.66 6.79 3.20
C LEU A 41 -5.93 7.86 4.26
N SER A 42 -6.06 9.13 3.88
CA SER A 42 -6.45 10.23 4.77
C SER A 42 -7.94 10.22 5.12
N ASP A 43 -8.77 9.59 4.29
CA ASP A 43 -10.21 9.50 4.49
C ASP A 43 -10.56 8.12 5.07
N LYS A 44 -10.95 8.08 6.34
CA LYS A 44 -11.22 6.83 7.06
C LYS A 44 -12.27 5.96 6.35
N ASN A 45 -13.32 6.55 5.80
CA ASN A 45 -14.38 5.82 5.10
C ASN A 45 -13.88 5.25 3.76
N ALA A 46 -13.12 6.04 3.01
CA ALA A 46 -12.50 5.57 1.77
C ALA A 46 -11.45 4.48 2.02
N ALA A 47 -10.64 4.62 3.08
CA ALA A 47 -9.67 3.62 3.51
C ALA A 47 -10.36 2.31 3.92
N GLU A 48 -11.45 2.37 4.67
CA GLU A 48 -12.22 1.18 5.05
C GLU A 48 -12.80 0.47 3.82
N LYS A 49 -13.40 1.21 2.87
CA LYS A 49 -13.89 0.64 1.61
C LYS A 49 -12.77 0.04 0.78
N LEU A 50 -11.59 0.68 0.75
CA LEU A 50 -10.42 0.16 0.08
C LEU A 50 -9.99 -1.16 0.73
N LEU A 51 -9.85 -1.22 2.06
CA LEU A 51 -9.48 -2.43 2.81
C LEU A 51 -10.51 -3.57 2.66
N GLN A 52 -11.78 -3.23 2.43
CA GLN A 52 -12.83 -4.20 2.15
C GLN A 52 -12.77 -4.78 0.72
N SER A 53 -12.05 -4.12 -0.19
CA SER A 53 -11.89 -4.61 -1.56
C SER A 53 -11.13 -5.94 -1.61
N PRO A 54 -11.45 -6.84 -2.56
CA PRO A 54 -10.74 -8.12 -2.71
C PRO A 54 -9.23 -7.93 -2.95
N GLN A 55 -8.86 -6.89 -3.70
CA GLN A 55 -7.48 -6.55 -4.01
C GLN A 55 -6.70 -6.12 -2.76
N ALA A 56 -7.31 -5.30 -1.90
CA ALA A 56 -6.69 -4.93 -0.63
C ALA A 56 -6.62 -6.09 0.36
N ARG A 57 -7.63 -6.97 0.38
CA ARG A 57 -7.58 -8.20 1.21
C ARG A 57 -6.45 -9.13 0.78
N GLU A 58 -6.23 -9.31 -0.52
CA GLU A 58 -5.09 -10.07 -1.02
C GLU A 58 -3.76 -9.40 -0.68
N LEU A 59 -3.68 -8.08 -0.81
CA LEU A 59 -2.49 -7.33 -0.42
C LEU A 59 -2.22 -7.46 1.09
N MET A 60 -3.24 -7.32 1.93
CA MET A 60 -3.15 -7.51 3.38
C MET A 60 -2.75 -8.93 3.72
N LYS A 61 -3.27 -9.95 3.03
CA LYS A 61 -2.78 -11.32 3.17
C LYS A 61 -1.30 -11.41 2.85
N LYS A 62 -0.82 -10.88 1.72
CA LYS A 62 0.64 -10.88 1.38
C LYS A 62 1.48 -10.07 2.36
N LEU A 63 0.93 -9.02 2.96
CA LEU A 63 1.58 -8.23 4.01
C LEU A 63 1.60 -8.94 5.37
N SER A 64 0.53 -9.63 5.73
CA SER A 64 0.36 -10.36 6.98
C SER A 64 0.96 -11.76 6.93
N ASP A 65 1.20 -12.31 5.74
CA ASP A 65 2.00 -13.51 5.51
C ASP A 65 3.46 -13.16 5.81
N LYS A 66 3.72 -13.04 7.11
CA LYS A 66 5.02 -13.14 7.72
C LYS A 66 5.41 -14.59 7.50
N LYS A 67 6.10 -14.81 6.37
CA LYS A 67 6.92 -15.97 6.06
C LYS A 67 7.39 -16.59 7.39
N ARG A 68 6.76 -17.71 7.77
CA ARG A 68 7.29 -18.61 8.80
C ARG A 68 8.59 -19.22 8.30
#